data_AF-M0K044-F1
#
_entry.id   AF-M0K044-F1
#
_cell.length_a   1.000
_cell.length_b   1.000
_cell.length_c   1.000
_cell.angle_alpha   90.00
_cell.angle_beta   90.00
_cell.angle_gamma   90.00
#
_symmetry.space_group_name_H-M   'P 1'
#
loop_
_entity.id
_entity.type
_entity.pdbx_description
1 polymer ?
#
loop_
_entity_poly.entity_id
_entity_poly.type
_entity_poly.pdbx_seq_one_letter_code
_entity_poly.pdbx_strand_id
1 'polypeptide(L)'
;MTPRPHHPRHSVPLLHALTFIVALCSFAYELVFAELYTVVFGGSVTQYGLTIGLFFSSLGLGSFLSGRLETDPESNFFRVETYLAVVAPLGFLLVILLGTLRYPAAYAPLVGAIARLPIVTIGFLSGFELPLLTTLSESVRDTARRPSSIARRVRRLTSHLNRAFGVVLGAAFSIRQREGTPSDPADETSAYAAVLGFDYLGGLVGSLVYVFFLYPAVGLIPSVFVLAFLNGVAALIFASTTANTHKPTLRSRLPQPVGSTGKALFAVCLLVTASTGVAAVNAGPVGEDVSEYYFEREFELEYAPGAMDVAVTDTWTTRYQRVTEYNRTWTGSGDNPYFGATTERCLRLDSAVQLCESWADSYHQGLVDVPLSMFENSTDTKVLLIGGGDWAAMDRLQRHGVSVDHVDIDGEFMQRAKTDPFLSQYHDGAYRYENKTTRVQDAVQYLEQSERRYDVILLDIPGATDDDLLPLYSVEFYSQLRQHLTADGVIATWTYSRYSYAQHRTAYYNTVHKAGLTSAAPYFAWADIDADGETERVERFTLLAPAPRDSLAPHNGTAYMNRYQHRYQTVEWVDTPRYAGVRPNSVFHPNYDILIK
;
A
#
# COMPACT_ATOMS: atom_id res chain seq x y z
N MET A 1 -4.78 40.58 -48.07
CA MET A 1 -4.61 40.57 -46.61
C MET A 1 -3.33 39.80 -46.31
N THR A 2 -2.29 40.49 -45.85
CA THR A 2 -1.06 39.86 -45.36
C THR A 2 -1.33 39.24 -43.97
N PRO A 3 -0.90 38.00 -43.69
CA PRO A 3 -1.03 37.43 -42.35
C PRO A 3 -0.18 38.26 -41.38
N ARG A 4 -0.77 38.67 -40.25
CA ARG A 4 -0.03 39.32 -39.18
C ARG A 4 1.01 38.33 -38.64
N PRO A 5 2.24 38.77 -38.32
CA PRO A 5 3.22 37.90 -37.68
C PRO A 5 2.70 37.51 -36.29
N HIS A 6 2.51 36.20 -36.06
CA HIS A 6 2.36 35.66 -34.70
C HIS A 6 3.69 35.90 -33.97
N HIS A 7 3.66 36.64 -32.86
CA HIS A 7 4.78 36.65 -31.91
C HIS A 7 4.64 35.42 -30.99
N PRO A 8 5.74 34.76 -30.59
CA PRO A 8 5.64 33.59 -29.74
C PRO A 8 5.17 34.06 -28.36
N ARG A 9 4.02 33.56 -27.91
CA ARG A 9 3.40 33.95 -26.63
C ARG A 9 4.08 33.33 -25.41
N HIS A 10 4.78 32.21 -25.61
CA HIS A 10 5.46 31.45 -24.56
C HIS A 10 6.94 31.25 -24.90
N SER A 11 7.77 31.04 -23.87
CA SER A 11 9.19 30.73 -24.06
C SER A 11 9.40 29.21 -24.10
N VAL A 12 10.34 28.73 -24.93
CA VAL A 12 10.70 27.31 -24.98
C VAL A 12 11.03 26.73 -23.59
N PRO A 13 11.81 27.40 -22.72
CA PRO A 13 12.06 26.89 -21.37
C PRO A 13 10.81 26.70 -20.52
N LEU A 14 9.81 27.58 -20.66
CA LEU A 14 8.53 27.46 -19.95
C LEU A 14 7.77 26.21 -20.39
N LEU A 15 7.67 25.96 -21.70
CA LEU A 15 6.98 24.78 -22.23
C LEU A 15 7.64 23.48 -21.77
N HIS A 16 8.96 23.43 -21.75
CA HIS A 16 9.70 22.28 -21.24
C HIS A 16 9.48 22.06 -19.73
N ALA A 17 9.46 23.13 -18.94
CA ALA A 17 9.17 23.05 -17.51
C ALA A 17 7.73 22.58 -17.23
N LEU A 18 6.76 23.08 -18.00
CA LEU A 18 5.37 22.61 -17.93
C LEU A 18 5.25 21.14 -18.32
N THR A 19 5.88 20.73 -19.42
CA THR A 19 5.93 19.31 -19.85
C THR A 19 6.45 18.42 -18.73
N PHE A 20 7.53 18.83 -18.07
CA PHE A 20 8.11 18.09 -16.96
C PHE A 20 7.16 17.99 -15.75
N ILE A 21 6.55 19.09 -15.32
CA ILE A 21 5.64 19.14 -14.15
C ILE A 21 4.38 18.33 -14.40
N VAL A 22 3.81 18.45 -15.59
CA VAL A 22 2.58 17.78 -15.97
C VAL A 22 2.78 16.27 -16.07
N ALA A 23 3.86 15.83 -16.73
CA ALA A 23 4.23 14.42 -16.77
C ALA A 23 4.51 13.86 -15.37
N LEU A 24 5.21 14.62 -14.52
CA LEU A 24 5.43 14.27 -13.12
C LEU A 24 4.10 13.98 -12.40
N CYS A 25 3.09 14.83 -12.58
CA CYS A 25 1.78 14.63 -11.97
C CYS A 25 1.08 13.39 -12.53
N SER A 26 1.05 13.22 -13.85
CA SER A 26 0.38 12.11 -14.54
C SER A 26 0.92 10.73 -14.09
N PHE A 27 2.24 10.55 -14.02
CA PHE A 27 2.84 9.29 -13.53
C PHE A 27 2.71 9.12 -12.00
N ALA A 28 2.71 10.21 -11.23
CA ALA A 28 2.46 10.11 -9.80
C ALA A 28 1.00 9.71 -9.50
N TYR A 29 0.01 10.20 -10.26
CA TYR A 29 -1.38 9.76 -10.12
C TYR A 29 -1.56 8.27 -10.36
N GLU A 30 -0.88 7.71 -11.37
CA GLU A 30 -0.90 6.28 -11.65
C GLU A 30 -0.55 5.46 -10.40
N LEU A 31 0.52 5.85 -9.69
CA LEU A 31 0.97 5.17 -8.48
C LEU A 31 0.06 5.45 -7.28
N VAL A 32 -0.41 6.70 -7.10
CA VAL A 32 -1.36 7.05 -6.03
C VAL A 32 -2.64 6.22 -6.15
N PHE A 33 -3.19 6.09 -7.34
CA PHE A 33 -4.41 5.30 -7.56
C PHE A 33 -4.14 3.80 -7.45
N ALA A 34 -3.01 3.29 -7.94
CA ALA A 34 -2.64 1.89 -7.76
C ALA A 34 -2.59 1.52 -6.27
N GLU A 35 -1.97 2.36 -5.45
CA GLU A 35 -1.89 2.15 -4.01
C GLU A 35 -3.25 2.30 -3.33
N LEU A 36 -4.05 3.30 -3.71
CA LEU A 36 -5.42 3.45 -3.21
C LEU A 36 -6.28 2.22 -3.50
N TYR A 37 -6.15 1.64 -4.68
CA TYR A 37 -6.86 0.41 -5.00
C TYR A 37 -6.36 -0.78 -4.19
N THR A 38 -5.06 -0.87 -3.89
CA THR A 38 -4.52 -1.90 -3.00
C THR A 38 -5.10 -1.78 -1.59
N VAL A 39 -5.18 -0.55 -1.05
CA VAL A 39 -5.77 -0.29 0.27
C VAL A 39 -7.26 -0.64 0.30
N VAL A 40 -8.03 -0.29 -0.74
CA VAL A 40 -9.49 -0.45 -0.74
C VAL A 40 -9.96 -1.84 -1.20
N PHE A 41 -9.25 -2.49 -2.12
CA PHE A 41 -9.67 -3.74 -2.75
C PHE A 41 -8.72 -4.92 -2.51
N GLY A 42 -7.59 -4.70 -1.84
CA GLY A 42 -6.56 -5.72 -1.63
C GLY A 42 -5.80 -6.12 -2.91
N GLY A 43 -4.73 -6.87 -2.71
CA GLY A 43 -3.96 -7.52 -3.77
C GLY A 43 -3.13 -6.58 -4.66
N SER A 44 -1.92 -6.24 -4.21
CA SER A 44 -1.02 -5.29 -4.90
C SER A 44 -0.75 -5.64 -6.36
N VAL A 45 -0.38 -6.88 -6.68
CA VAL A 45 -0.04 -7.30 -8.05
C VAL A 45 -1.20 -7.06 -9.01
N THR A 46 -2.42 -7.38 -8.57
CA THR A 46 -3.63 -7.19 -9.37
C THR A 46 -3.94 -5.72 -9.57
N GLN A 47 -3.88 -4.92 -8.49
CA GLN A 47 -4.22 -3.50 -8.58
C GLN A 47 -3.21 -2.70 -9.37
N TYR A 48 -1.91 -2.90 -9.15
CA TYR A 48 -0.87 -2.26 -9.95
C TYR A 48 -0.97 -2.67 -11.42
N GLY A 49 -1.11 -3.96 -11.71
CA GLY A 49 -1.22 -4.44 -13.09
C GLY A 49 -2.43 -3.88 -13.84
N LEU A 50 -3.61 -3.85 -13.21
CA LEU A 50 -4.82 -3.27 -13.80
C LEU A 50 -4.70 -1.76 -13.97
N THR A 51 -4.17 -1.05 -12.97
CA THR A 51 -4.04 0.42 -13.00
C THR A 51 -3.10 0.85 -14.12
N ILE A 52 -1.91 0.25 -14.20
CA ILE A 52 -0.93 0.51 -15.26
C ILE A 52 -1.54 0.22 -16.64
N GLY A 53 -2.18 -0.94 -16.80
CA GLY A 53 -2.80 -1.33 -18.07
C GLY A 53 -3.91 -0.38 -18.52
N LEU A 54 -4.82 0.00 -17.61
CA LEU A 54 -5.91 0.93 -17.89
C LEU A 54 -5.40 2.35 -18.14
N PHE A 55 -4.44 2.81 -17.35
CA PHE A 55 -3.83 4.13 -17.50
C PHE A 55 -3.16 4.28 -18.87
N PHE A 56 -2.24 3.38 -19.24
CA PHE A 56 -1.56 3.44 -20.54
C PHE A 56 -2.50 3.25 -21.73
N SER A 57 -3.49 2.36 -21.61
CA SER A 57 -4.50 2.18 -22.68
C SER A 57 -5.32 3.45 -22.88
N SER A 58 -5.70 4.13 -21.79
CA SER A 58 -6.46 5.37 -21.82
C SER A 58 -5.62 6.54 -22.32
N LEU A 59 -4.34 6.61 -21.91
CA LEU A 59 -3.35 7.58 -22.38
C LEU A 59 -3.14 7.46 -23.90
N GLY A 60 -3.00 6.24 -24.42
CA GLY A 60 -2.93 5.99 -25.85
C GLY A 60 -4.19 6.45 -26.59
N LEU A 61 -5.38 6.19 -26.03
CA LEU A 61 -6.66 6.63 -26.62
C LEU A 61 -6.81 8.16 -26.62
N GLY A 62 -6.42 8.83 -25.53
CA GLY A 62 -6.39 10.28 -25.43
C GLY A 62 -5.48 10.91 -26.49
N SER A 63 -4.23 10.41 -26.57
CA SER A 63 -3.27 10.85 -27.57
C SER A 63 -3.77 10.65 -29.01
N PHE A 64 -4.40 9.51 -29.30
CA PHE A 64 -4.99 9.23 -30.60
C PHE A 64 -6.14 10.18 -30.99
N LEU A 65 -6.95 10.62 -30.02
CA LEU A 65 -8.08 11.52 -30.25
C LEU A 65 -7.72 13.02 -30.17
N SER A 66 -6.48 13.33 -29.81
CA SER A 66 -5.98 14.70 -29.61
C SER A 66 -6.03 15.58 -30.86
N GLY A 67 -5.99 15.01 -32.07
CA GLY A 67 -5.96 15.77 -33.32
C GLY A 67 -7.15 16.72 -33.56
N ARG A 68 -8.27 16.54 -32.85
CA ARG A 68 -9.40 17.50 -32.87
C ARG A 68 -9.22 18.69 -31.91
N LEU A 69 -8.29 18.60 -30.97
CA LEU A 69 -8.00 19.61 -29.94
C LEU A 69 -6.84 20.53 -30.34
N GLU A 70 -6.05 20.16 -31.34
CA GLU A 70 -4.91 20.94 -31.83
C GLU A 70 -5.31 22.26 -32.51
N THR A 71 -6.60 22.51 -32.77
CA THR A 71 -7.08 23.77 -33.36
C THR A 71 -6.97 24.97 -32.42
N ASP A 72 -7.02 24.73 -31.11
CA ASP A 72 -6.84 25.76 -30.07
C ASP A 72 -6.05 25.15 -28.90
N PRO A 73 -4.74 24.90 -29.11
CA PRO A 73 -3.95 24.11 -28.17
C PRO A 73 -3.73 24.86 -26.85
N GLU A 74 -3.75 26.20 -26.87
CA GLU A 74 -3.66 27.03 -25.66
C GLU A 74 -4.89 26.85 -24.77
N SER A 75 -6.12 27.00 -25.32
CA SER A 75 -7.33 26.83 -24.50
C SER A 75 -7.53 25.38 -24.07
N ASN A 76 -7.20 24.42 -24.93
CA ASN A 76 -7.40 23.01 -24.63
C ASN A 76 -6.40 22.49 -23.60
N PHE A 77 -5.14 22.93 -23.64
CA PHE A 77 -4.16 22.60 -22.58
C PHE A 77 -4.63 23.14 -21.22
N PHE A 78 -5.06 24.41 -21.14
CA PHE A 78 -5.61 24.96 -19.90
C PHE A 78 -6.81 24.17 -19.35
N ARG A 79 -7.70 23.70 -20.24
CA ARG A 79 -8.86 22.88 -19.88
C ARG A 79 -8.43 21.53 -19.32
N VAL A 80 -7.49 20.84 -19.99
CA VAL A 80 -6.98 19.53 -19.58
C VAL A 80 -6.39 19.61 -18.17
N GLU A 81 -5.49 20.56 -17.91
CA GLU A 81 -4.89 20.74 -16.58
C GLU A 81 -5.92 21.06 -15.50
N THR A 82 -6.90 21.90 -15.83
CA THR A 82 -8.00 22.21 -14.90
C THR A 82 -8.86 20.99 -14.61
N TYR A 83 -9.14 20.15 -15.62
CA TYR A 83 -9.90 18.93 -15.45
C TYR A 83 -9.14 17.90 -14.62
N LEU A 84 -7.83 17.73 -14.83
CA LEU A 84 -7.00 16.84 -14.01
C LEU A 84 -6.97 17.27 -12.54
N ALA A 85 -6.81 18.57 -12.27
CA ALA A 85 -6.85 19.13 -10.92
C ALA A 85 -8.19 18.89 -10.19
N VAL A 86 -9.28 18.65 -10.93
CA VAL A 86 -10.61 18.34 -10.38
C VAL A 86 -10.87 16.84 -10.29
N VAL A 87 -10.59 16.11 -11.37
CA VAL A 87 -10.92 14.69 -11.52
C VAL A 87 -10.11 13.84 -10.55
N ALA A 88 -8.83 14.16 -10.31
CA ALA A 88 -8.01 13.34 -9.44
C ALA A 88 -8.51 13.34 -7.97
N PRO A 89 -8.74 14.50 -7.30
CA PRO A 89 -9.30 14.49 -5.95
C PRO A 89 -10.71 13.92 -5.86
N LEU A 90 -11.61 14.26 -6.79
CA LEU A 90 -12.97 13.72 -6.78
C LEU A 90 -12.99 12.20 -7.03
N GLY A 91 -12.13 11.73 -7.91
CA GLY A 91 -11.94 10.32 -8.20
C GLY A 91 -11.40 9.57 -6.99
N PHE A 92 -10.44 10.15 -6.26
CA PHE A 92 -9.92 9.60 -5.02
C PHE A 92 -11.04 9.44 -3.97
N LEU A 93 -11.82 10.50 -3.74
CA LEU A 93 -12.95 10.48 -2.80
C LEU A 93 -14.05 9.49 -3.22
N LEU A 94 -14.29 9.33 -4.52
CA LEU A 94 -15.22 8.32 -5.03
C LEU A 94 -14.76 6.90 -4.66
N VAL A 95 -13.47 6.60 -4.80
CA VAL A 95 -12.93 5.28 -4.47
C VAL A 95 -13.05 4.99 -2.98
N ILE A 96 -12.71 5.97 -2.12
CA ILE A 96 -12.91 5.87 -0.66
C ILE A 96 -14.39 5.65 -0.31
N LEU A 97 -15.30 6.41 -0.93
CA LEU A 97 -16.74 6.25 -0.71
C LEU A 97 -17.23 4.86 -1.13
N LEU A 98 -16.77 4.34 -2.27
CA LEU A 98 -17.15 2.99 -2.71
C LEU A 98 -16.59 1.90 -1.80
N GLY A 99 -15.41 2.10 -1.19
CA GLY A 99 -14.82 1.20 -0.21
C GLY A 99 -15.62 1.10 1.10
N THR A 100 -16.26 2.18 1.53
CA THR A 100 -16.98 2.27 2.81
C THR A 100 -18.47 1.88 2.74
N LEU A 101 -18.98 1.56 1.55
CA LEU A 101 -20.37 1.16 1.33
C LEU A 101 -20.55 -0.35 1.43
N ARG A 102 -21.56 -0.81 2.20
CA ARG A 102 -22.00 -2.23 2.15
C ARG A 102 -22.87 -2.45 0.91
N TYR A 103 -22.46 -3.39 0.06
CA TYR A 103 -23.25 -3.83 -1.09
C TYR A 103 -23.24 -5.37 -1.20
N PRO A 104 -24.30 -5.99 -1.77
CA PRO A 104 -24.32 -7.42 -2.02
C PRO A 104 -23.13 -7.86 -2.90
N ALA A 105 -22.53 -9.02 -2.59
CA ALA A 105 -21.36 -9.55 -3.30
C ALA A 105 -21.53 -9.64 -4.83
N ALA A 106 -22.77 -9.81 -5.31
CA ALA A 106 -23.09 -9.81 -6.74
C ALA A 106 -22.72 -8.50 -7.47
N TYR A 107 -22.68 -7.37 -6.76
CA TYR A 107 -22.32 -6.06 -7.30
C TYR A 107 -20.83 -5.73 -7.20
N ALA A 108 -20.01 -6.53 -6.51
CA ALA A 108 -18.59 -6.25 -6.31
C ALA A 108 -17.82 -6.04 -7.63
N PRO A 109 -18.03 -6.82 -8.71
CA PRO A 109 -17.36 -6.56 -9.99
C PRO A 109 -17.75 -5.22 -10.61
N LEU A 110 -19.02 -4.82 -10.46
CA LEU A 110 -19.52 -3.54 -10.98
C LEU A 110 -18.94 -2.36 -10.19
N VAL A 111 -18.95 -2.45 -8.85
CA VAL A 111 -18.36 -1.43 -7.99
C VAL A 111 -16.86 -1.28 -8.29
N GLY A 112 -16.14 -2.40 -8.42
CA GLY A 112 -14.74 -2.38 -8.83
C GLY A 112 -14.51 -1.73 -10.20
N ALA A 113 -15.40 -1.96 -11.18
CA ALA A 113 -15.31 -1.31 -12.48
C ALA A 113 -15.55 0.20 -12.39
N ILE A 114 -16.54 0.65 -11.61
CA ILE A 114 -16.84 2.07 -11.38
C ILE A 114 -15.67 2.77 -10.68
N ALA A 115 -15.08 2.12 -9.66
CA ALA A 115 -13.94 2.64 -8.93
C ALA A 115 -12.72 2.91 -9.81
N ARG A 116 -12.61 2.27 -10.99
CA ARG A 116 -11.52 2.46 -11.97
C ARG A 116 -11.79 3.54 -13.02
N LEU A 117 -12.98 4.14 -13.05
CA LEU A 117 -13.29 5.26 -13.94
C LEU A 117 -12.39 6.49 -13.74
N PRO A 118 -11.99 6.86 -12.50
CA PRO A 118 -11.03 7.94 -12.26
C PRO A 118 -9.72 7.75 -13.01
N ILE A 119 -9.03 6.61 -12.85
CA ILE A 119 -7.74 6.41 -13.50
C ILE A 119 -7.85 6.37 -15.03
N VAL A 120 -8.94 5.79 -15.57
CA VAL A 120 -9.25 5.83 -17.00
C VAL A 120 -9.41 7.28 -17.47
N THR A 121 -10.12 8.11 -16.71
CA THR A 121 -10.34 9.52 -17.04
C THR A 121 -9.04 10.32 -16.96
N ILE A 122 -8.24 10.10 -15.92
CA ILE A 122 -6.92 10.73 -15.75
C ILE A 122 -6.02 10.35 -16.93
N GLY A 123 -5.84 9.04 -17.20
CA GLY A 123 -5.03 8.58 -18.32
C GLY A 123 -5.49 9.16 -19.65
N PHE A 124 -6.80 9.18 -19.91
CA PHE A 124 -7.36 9.77 -21.12
C PHE A 124 -7.05 11.27 -21.26
N LEU A 125 -7.20 12.04 -20.18
CA LEU A 125 -6.87 13.47 -20.16
C LEU A 125 -5.36 13.71 -20.33
N SER A 126 -4.52 12.95 -19.61
CA SER A 126 -3.06 13.00 -19.74
C SER A 126 -2.58 12.67 -21.16
N GLY A 127 -3.29 11.77 -21.85
CA GLY A 127 -3.04 11.47 -23.26
C GLY A 127 -3.09 12.69 -24.20
N PHE A 128 -3.81 13.74 -23.83
CA PHE A 128 -3.86 14.98 -24.62
C PHE A 128 -2.64 15.88 -24.44
N GLU A 129 -1.90 15.75 -23.34
CA GLU A 129 -0.84 16.71 -22.93
C GLU A 129 0.30 16.75 -23.94
N LEU A 130 0.85 15.59 -24.30
CA LEU A 130 2.02 15.49 -25.17
C LEU A 130 1.75 16.06 -26.60
N PRO A 131 0.66 15.70 -27.31
CA PRO A 131 0.34 16.30 -28.60
C PRO A 131 0.12 17.82 -28.54
N LEU A 132 -0.60 18.30 -27.52
CA LEU A 132 -0.87 19.73 -27.33
C LEU A 132 0.43 20.51 -27.07
N LEU A 133 1.30 20.01 -26.19
CA LEU A 133 2.60 20.62 -25.87
C LEU A 133 3.57 20.57 -27.05
N THR A 134 3.53 19.51 -27.87
CA THR A 134 4.30 19.41 -29.11
C THR A 134 3.89 20.51 -30.08
N THR A 135 2.58 20.64 -30.36
CA THR A 135 2.02 21.67 -31.22
C THR A 135 2.40 23.09 -30.74
N LEU A 136 2.34 23.33 -29.42
CA LEU A 136 2.75 24.60 -28.82
C LEU A 136 4.25 24.86 -28.97
N SER A 137 5.08 23.84 -28.77
CA SER A 137 6.55 23.92 -28.87
C SER A 137 7.01 24.27 -30.29
N GLU A 138 6.41 23.63 -31.30
CA GLU A 138 6.65 23.91 -32.72
C GLU A 138 6.33 25.38 -33.06
N SER A 139 5.15 25.86 -32.64
CA SER A 139 4.73 27.25 -32.89
C SER A 139 5.70 28.30 -32.29
N VAL A 140 6.29 28.01 -31.14
CA VAL A 140 7.25 28.91 -30.47
C VAL A 140 8.61 28.89 -31.16
N ARG A 141 9.06 27.71 -31.63
CA ARG A 141 10.36 27.56 -32.32
C ARG A 141 10.40 28.27 -33.67
N ASP A 142 9.33 28.18 -34.46
CA ASP A 142 9.23 28.85 -35.77
C ASP A 142 9.37 30.37 -35.67
N THR A 143 9.04 30.92 -34.51
CA THR A 143 9.04 32.36 -34.27
C THR A 143 10.34 32.85 -33.59
N ALA A 144 11.17 31.95 -33.06
CA ALA A 144 12.35 32.28 -32.27
C ALA A 144 13.56 32.71 -33.12
N ARG A 145 13.60 33.98 -33.54
CA ARG A 145 14.80 34.60 -34.17
C ARG A 145 15.84 35.02 -33.13
N ARG A 146 16.65 34.06 -32.65
CA ARG A 146 18.05 34.16 -32.10
C ARG A 146 18.25 33.34 -30.81
N PRO A 147 19.24 32.44 -30.75
CA PRO A 147 19.54 31.67 -29.54
C PRO A 147 20.26 32.52 -28.47
N SER A 148 19.88 32.34 -27.20
CA SER A 148 20.53 32.95 -26.03
C SER A 148 21.98 32.46 -25.84
N SER A 149 22.77 33.14 -25.02
CA SER A 149 24.17 32.79 -24.72
C SER A 149 24.31 31.43 -24.03
N ILE A 150 23.33 31.05 -23.21
CA ILE A 150 23.25 29.76 -22.50
C ILE A 150 22.91 28.63 -23.49
N ALA A 151 21.98 28.86 -24.41
CA ALA A 151 21.62 27.91 -25.47
C ALA A 151 22.84 27.53 -26.34
N ARG A 152 23.77 28.48 -26.59
CA ARG A 152 25.03 28.19 -27.31
C ARG A 152 25.97 27.26 -26.54
N ARG A 153 26.02 27.36 -25.21
CA ARG A 153 26.88 26.52 -24.36
C ARG A 153 26.32 25.11 -24.25
N VAL A 154 25.01 24.98 -24.02
CA VAL A 154 24.30 23.70 -24.01
C VAL A 154 24.44 23.01 -25.38
N ARG A 155 24.30 23.73 -26.49
CA ARG A 155 24.45 23.18 -27.85
C ARG A 155 25.84 22.60 -28.14
N ARG A 156 26.91 23.16 -27.53
CA ARG A 156 28.26 22.59 -27.67
C ARG A 156 28.37 21.27 -26.90
N LEU A 157 27.90 21.24 -25.65
CA LEU A 157 27.93 20.03 -24.83
C LEU A 157 27.09 18.90 -25.44
N THR A 158 25.88 19.19 -25.90
CA THR A 158 25.00 18.21 -26.56
C THR A 158 25.56 17.74 -27.90
N SER A 159 26.30 18.59 -28.63
CA SER A 159 26.94 18.15 -29.89
C SER A 159 28.07 17.11 -29.67
N HIS A 160 28.79 17.18 -28.54
CA HIS A 160 29.79 16.19 -28.19
C HIS A 160 29.15 14.86 -27.78
N LEU A 161 28.10 14.92 -26.96
CA LEU A 161 27.32 13.74 -26.56
C LEU A 161 26.63 13.08 -27.76
N ASN A 162 26.00 13.85 -28.64
CA ASN A 162 25.35 13.32 -29.85
C ASN A 162 26.34 12.64 -30.80
N ARG A 163 27.58 13.15 -30.91
CA ARG A 163 28.63 12.48 -31.70
C ARG A 163 29.06 11.17 -31.06
N ALA A 164 29.27 11.15 -29.75
CA ALA A 164 29.62 9.92 -29.03
C ALA A 164 28.49 8.87 -29.13
N PHE A 165 27.24 9.29 -28.91
CA PHE A 165 26.05 8.45 -29.07
C PHE A 165 25.89 7.95 -30.50
N GLY A 166 26.12 8.80 -31.50
CA GLY A 166 26.07 8.41 -32.91
C GLY A 166 27.13 7.37 -33.29
N VAL A 167 28.31 7.41 -32.69
CA VAL A 167 29.33 6.36 -32.89
C VAL A 167 28.89 5.04 -32.26
N VAL A 168 28.30 5.07 -31.06
CA VAL A 168 27.83 3.87 -30.35
C VAL A 168 26.61 3.24 -31.03
N LEU A 169 25.57 4.03 -31.34
CA LEU A 169 24.43 3.52 -32.09
C LEU A 169 24.84 3.11 -33.51
N GLY A 170 25.82 3.79 -34.11
CA GLY A 170 26.32 3.48 -35.46
C GLY A 170 27.00 2.11 -35.56
N ALA A 171 27.41 1.54 -34.42
CA ALA A 171 27.95 0.19 -34.34
C ALA A 171 26.86 -0.90 -34.46
N ALA A 172 25.61 -0.59 -34.09
CA ALA A 172 24.49 -1.53 -34.11
C ALA A 172 23.40 -1.17 -35.14
N PHE A 173 23.33 0.09 -35.56
CA PHE A 173 22.25 0.65 -36.39
C PHE A 173 22.82 1.53 -37.51
N SER A 174 22.17 1.53 -38.67
CA SER A 174 22.56 2.41 -39.79
C SER A 174 22.12 3.86 -39.51
N ILE A 175 23.06 4.72 -39.11
CA ILE A 175 22.79 6.13 -38.86
C ILE A 175 23.13 6.97 -40.10
N ARG A 176 22.17 7.77 -40.56
CA ARG A 176 22.40 8.78 -41.61
C ARG A 176 22.99 10.04 -40.97
N GLN A 177 24.25 10.38 -41.24
CA GLN A 177 24.81 11.70 -40.91
C GLN A 177 24.18 12.75 -41.85
N ARG A 178 23.64 13.83 -41.28
CA ARG A 178 22.75 14.77 -42.01
C ARG A 178 23.32 16.20 -42.01
N GLU A 179 23.49 16.77 -43.20
CA GLU A 179 23.78 18.19 -43.44
C GLU A 179 22.44 18.93 -43.60
N GLY A 180 22.13 19.89 -42.71
CA GLY A 180 20.80 20.51 -42.64
C GLY A 180 20.70 21.88 -43.32
N THR A 181 19.64 22.06 -44.12
CA THR A 181 19.05 23.37 -44.48
C THR A 181 17.79 23.65 -43.63
N PRO A 182 17.43 24.92 -43.33
CA PRO A 182 16.52 25.31 -42.23
C PRO A 182 15.01 25.05 -42.43
N SER A 183 14.62 24.20 -43.38
CA SER A 183 13.23 23.91 -43.71
C SER A 183 13.06 22.41 -44.00
N ASP A 184 13.51 21.58 -43.06
CA ASP A 184 13.51 20.12 -43.16
C ASP A 184 12.50 19.56 -42.12
N PRO A 185 11.62 18.58 -42.45
CA PRO A 185 10.75 17.86 -41.48
C PRO A 185 11.48 17.23 -40.26
N ALA A 186 12.80 17.31 -40.24
CA ALA A 186 13.65 16.96 -39.12
C ALA A 186 13.57 17.96 -37.93
N ASP A 187 13.17 19.22 -38.16
CA ASP A 187 13.03 20.21 -37.08
C ASP A 187 11.78 19.98 -36.22
N GLU A 188 10.66 19.55 -36.82
CA GLU A 188 9.45 19.06 -36.12
C GLU A 188 9.80 17.82 -35.27
N THR A 189 10.55 16.88 -35.84
CA THR A 189 11.04 15.69 -35.13
C THR A 189 11.91 16.07 -33.91
N SER A 190 12.64 17.18 -33.95
CA SER A 190 13.45 17.69 -32.83
C SER A 190 12.61 18.35 -31.72
N ALA A 191 11.48 18.97 -32.06
CA ALA A 191 10.56 19.54 -31.08
C ALA A 191 9.84 18.43 -30.33
N TYR A 192 9.25 17.49 -31.05
CA TYR A 192 8.60 16.30 -30.49
C TYR A 192 9.56 15.50 -29.60
N ALA A 193 10.76 15.17 -30.08
CA ALA A 193 11.74 14.42 -29.29
C ALA A 193 12.18 15.15 -28.02
N ALA A 194 12.21 16.48 -28.05
CA ALA A 194 12.53 17.27 -26.87
C ALA A 194 11.39 17.27 -25.85
N VAL A 195 10.14 17.46 -26.28
CA VAL A 195 8.96 17.38 -25.40
C VAL A 195 8.87 15.98 -24.79
N LEU A 196 8.98 14.92 -25.61
CA LEU A 196 8.98 13.53 -25.17
C LEU A 196 10.10 13.22 -24.16
N GLY A 197 11.29 13.79 -24.35
CA GLY A 197 12.38 13.61 -23.39
C GLY A 197 12.11 14.25 -22.03
N PHE A 198 11.50 15.43 -22.00
CA PHE A 198 11.08 16.08 -20.74
C PHE A 198 9.88 15.39 -20.09
N ASP A 199 9.00 14.81 -20.90
CA ASP A 199 7.86 14.01 -20.46
C ASP A 199 8.34 12.75 -19.70
N TYR A 200 9.19 11.92 -20.32
CA TYR A 200 9.74 10.74 -19.63
C TYR A 200 10.61 11.07 -18.41
N LEU A 201 11.37 12.18 -18.46
CA LEU A 201 12.13 12.64 -17.30
C LEU A 201 11.21 13.09 -16.16
N GLY A 202 10.14 13.81 -16.49
CA GLY A 202 9.09 14.21 -15.55
C GLY A 202 8.42 12.99 -14.93
N GLY A 203 8.04 12.01 -15.75
CA GLY A 203 7.44 10.76 -15.29
C GLY A 203 8.33 9.98 -14.31
N LEU A 204 9.61 9.78 -14.64
CA LEU A 204 10.57 9.14 -13.73
C LEU A 204 10.69 9.89 -12.40
N VAL A 205 10.84 11.22 -12.44
CA VAL A 205 10.93 12.02 -11.22
C VAL A 205 9.63 11.97 -10.44
N GLY A 206 8.46 11.97 -11.09
CA GLY A 206 7.16 11.82 -10.44
C GLY A 206 7.02 10.50 -9.71
N SER A 207 7.39 9.39 -10.34
CA SER A 207 7.39 8.09 -9.68
C SER A 207 8.33 8.06 -8.46
N LEU A 208 9.55 8.59 -8.60
CA LEU A 208 10.52 8.64 -7.50
C LEU A 208 10.08 9.58 -6.36
N VAL A 209 9.53 10.74 -6.70
CA VAL A 209 8.99 11.70 -5.73
C VAL A 209 7.81 11.10 -4.98
N TYR A 210 6.95 10.34 -5.67
CA TYR A 210 5.88 9.62 -4.99
C TYR A 210 6.42 8.58 -4.01
N VAL A 211 7.27 7.67 -4.48
CA VAL A 211 7.79 6.54 -3.68
C VAL A 211 8.64 6.99 -2.49
N PHE A 212 9.52 7.97 -2.66
CA PHE A 212 10.50 8.35 -1.62
C PHE A 212 10.08 9.56 -0.78
N PHE A 213 9.06 10.31 -1.19
CA PHE A 213 8.68 11.54 -0.50
C PHE A 213 7.18 11.68 -0.27
N LEU A 214 6.34 11.66 -1.32
CA LEU A 214 4.91 11.90 -1.14
C LEU A 214 4.26 10.79 -0.32
N TYR A 215 4.47 9.52 -0.67
CA TYR A 215 3.85 8.42 0.08
C TYR A 215 4.37 8.34 1.53
N PRO A 216 5.70 8.30 1.80
CA PRO A 216 6.17 8.10 3.18
C PRO A 216 6.09 9.35 4.07
N ALA A 217 6.26 10.56 3.53
CA ALA A 217 6.32 11.78 4.35
C ALA A 217 5.04 12.60 4.32
N VAL A 218 4.27 12.53 3.23
CA VAL A 218 3.02 13.29 3.05
C VAL A 218 1.78 12.41 3.21
N GLY A 219 1.89 11.10 2.93
CA GLY A 219 0.79 10.14 3.03
C GLY A 219 -0.02 10.01 1.74
N LEU A 220 -0.78 8.92 1.62
CA LEU A 220 -1.55 8.58 0.40
C LEU A 220 -2.59 9.65 0.04
N ILE A 221 -3.43 10.02 1.00
CA ILE A 221 -4.55 10.94 0.80
C ILE A 221 -4.03 12.33 0.44
N PRO A 222 -3.10 12.95 1.20
CA PRO A 222 -2.67 14.30 0.88
C PRO A 222 -1.85 14.39 -0.42
N SER A 223 -1.21 13.30 -0.83
CA SER A 223 -0.50 13.21 -2.11
C SER A 223 -1.38 13.59 -3.30
N VAL A 224 -2.63 13.13 -3.36
CA VAL A 224 -3.52 13.45 -4.49
C VAL A 224 -3.83 14.94 -4.56
N PHE A 225 -3.96 15.61 -3.41
CA PHE A 225 -4.22 17.04 -3.33
C PHE A 225 -2.99 17.87 -3.69
N VAL A 226 -1.78 17.43 -3.30
CA VAL A 226 -0.51 18.04 -3.71
C VAL A 226 -0.37 18.01 -5.24
N LEU A 227 -0.61 16.85 -5.87
CA LEU A 227 -0.54 16.72 -7.32
C LEU A 227 -1.61 17.58 -8.02
N ALA A 228 -2.84 17.59 -7.50
CA ALA A 228 -3.92 18.41 -8.05
C ALA A 228 -3.63 19.90 -7.94
N PHE A 229 -2.98 20.33 -6.86
CA PHE A 229 -2.46 21.68 -6.71
C PHE A 229 -1.42 22.01 -7.78
N LEU A 230 -0.48 21.10 -8.07
CA LEU A 230 0.53 21.29 -9.11
C LEU A 230 -0.08 21.43 -10.51
N ASN A 231 -1.05 20.59 -10.89
CA ASN A 231 -1.79 20.76 -12.15
C ASN A 231 -2.51 22.11 -12.22
N GLY A 232 -3.19 22.49 -11.13
CA GLY A 232 -3.87 23.78 -11.04
C GLY A 232 -2.92 24.99 -11.16
N VAL A 233 -1.74 24.91 -10.54
CA VAL A 233 -0.69 25.92 -10.69
C VAL A 233 -0.15 25.95 -12.11
N ALA A 234 0.09 24.80 -12.75
CA ALA A 234 0.52 24.71 -14.14
C ALA A 234 -0.50 25.39 -15.08
N ALA A 235 -1.80 25.13 -14.89
CA ALA A 235 -2.89 25.78 -15.62
C ALA A 235 -2.86 27.31 -15.46
N LEU A 236 -2.73 27.81 -14.22
CA LEU A 236 -2.71 29.26 -13.95
C LEU A 236 -1.45 29.96 -14.48
N ILE A 237 -0.27 29.33 -14.37
CA ILE A 237 0.97 29.83 -14.96
C ILE A 237 0.80 29.93 -16.49
N PHE A 238 0.25 28.90 -17.11
CA PHE A 238 -0.01 28.90 -18.55
C PHE A 238 -1.01 29.99 -18.96
N ALA A 239 -2.13 30.13 -18.24
CA ALA A 239 -3.13 31.16 -18.52
C ALA A 239 -2.59 32.59 -18.35
N SER A 240 -1.80 32.84 -17.29
CA SER A 240 -1.24 34.18 -17.00
C SER A 240 -0.20 34.63 -18.04
N THR A 241 0.61 33.70 -18.55
CA THR A 241 1.59 33.99 -19.61
C THR A 241 0.90 34.26 -20.95
N THR A 242 -0.22 33.60 -21.21
CA THR A 242 -1.08 33.89 -22.37
C THR A 242 -1.72 35.27 -22.28
N ALA A 243 -2.18 35.68 -21.10
CA ALA A 243 -2.82 36.98 -20.88
C ALA A 243 -1.85 38.18 -20.98
N ASN A 244 -0.62 38.04 -20.50
CA ASN A 244 0.38 39.12 -20.44
C ASN A 244 0.97 39.54 -21.80
N THR A 245 0.72 38.79 -22.88
CA THR A 245 1.21 39.11 -24.22
C THR A 245 0.25 40.00 -25.03
N HIS A 246 -0.92 40.35 -24.48
CA HIS A 246 -1.79 41.41 -24.99
C HIS A 246 -1.35 42.79 -24.49
N LYS A 247 -0.46 43.48 -25.22
CA LYS A 247 -0.27 44.93 -24.99
C LYS A 247 -1.59 45.67 -25.31
N PRO A 248 -2.09 46.55 -24.43
CA PRO A 248 -3.32 47.28 -24.68
C PRO A 248 -3.05 48.36 -25.72
N THR A 249 -3.51 48.18 -26.95
CA THR A 249 -3.72 49.33 -27.84
C THR A 249 -4.92 50.12 -27.33
N LEU A 250 -4.70 51.41 -27.12
CA LEU A 250 -5.57 52.40 -26.48
C LEU A 250 -6.90 52.63 -27.24
N ARG A 251 -7.76 51.61 -27.35
CA ARG A 251 -9.18 51.74 -27.71
C ARG A 251 -10.05 50.47 -27.58
N SER A 252 -9.55 49.37 -27.03
CA SER A 252 -10.38 48.18 -26.76
C SER A 252 -10.52 47.95 -25.25
N ARG A 253 -11.75 48.08 -24.76
CA ARG A 253 -12.20 47.67 -23.42
C ARG A 253 -11.79 46.24 -23.13
N LEU A 254 -11.10 46.02 -22.00
CA LEU A 254 -10.87 44.76 -21.26
C LEU A 254 -10.32 43.56 -22.09
N PRO A 255 -9.44 42.72 -21.52
CA PRO A 255 -9.03 41.49 -22.20
C PRO A 255 -10.30 40.69 -22.50
N GLN A 256 -10.55 40.34 -23.76
CA GLN A 256 -11.61 39.39 -24.08
C GLN A 256 -11.10 38.01 -23.66
N PRO A 257 -11.67 37.36 -22.63
CA PRO A 257 -11.58 35.92 -22.58
C PRO A 257 -12.58 35.40 -23.62
N VAL A 258 -12.27 34.27 -24.22
CA VAL A 258 -13.15 33.09 -24.28
C VAL A 258 -14.54 33.35 -23.64
N GLY A 259 -15.64 33.01 -24.32
CA GLY A 259 -17.03 33.29 -23.90
C GLY A 259 -17.40 32.96 -22.44
N SER A 260 -18.64 33.17 -21.99
CA SER A 260 -19.05 33.00 -20.58
C SER A 260 -18.50 31.72 -19.90
N THR A 261 -18.38 30.62 -20.65
CA THR A 261 -17.74 29.35 -20.29
C THR A 261 -16.27 29.46 -19.84
N GLY A 262 -15.44 30.29 -20.50
CA GLY A 262 -14.02 30.43 -20.16
C GLY A 262 -13.77 31.19 -18.85
N LYS A 263 -14.61 32.18 -18.54
CA LYS A 263 -14.56 32.88 -17.25
C LYS A 263 -14.96 31.97 -16.09
N ALA A 264 -16.00 31.16 -16.29
CA ALA A 264 -16.43 30.16 -15.30
C ALA A 264 -15.33 29.13 -15.05
N LEU A 265 -14.71 28.60 -16.10
CA LEU A 265 -13.62 27.63 -15.98
C LEU A 265 -12.39 28.20 -15.27
N PHE A 266 -12.02 29.46 -15.54
CA PHE A 266 -10.93 30.12 -14.83
C PHE A 266 -11.23 30.31 -13.34
N ALA A 267 -12.47 30.67 -12.99
CA ALA A 267 -12.90 30.75 -11.59
C ALA A 267 -12.87 29.37 -10.91
N VAL A 268 -13.30 28.31 -11.60
CA VAL A 268 -13.18 26.93 -11.13
C VAL A 268 -11.72 26.56 -10.89
N CYS A 269 -10.83 26.84 -11.85
CA CYS A 269 -9.40 26.57 -11.69
C CYS A 269 -8.82 27.29 -10.46
N LEU A 270 -9.12 28.58 -10.27
CA LEU A 270 -8.67 29.32 -9.08
C LEU A 270 -9.19 28.71 -7.77
N LEU A 271 -10.48 28.37 -7.71
CA LEU A 271 -11.10 27.77 -6.53
C LEU A 271 -10.50 26.40 -6.21
N VAL A 272 -10.35 25.55 -7.22
CA VAL A 272 -9.79 24.20 -7.09
C VAL A 272 -8.35 24.30 -6.62
N THR A 273 -7.50 25.09 -7.28
CA THR A 273 -6.10 25.29 -6.87
C THR A 273 -6.00 25.86 -5.46
N ALA A 274 -6.87 26.79 -5.06
CA ALA A 274 -6.88 27.30 -3.70
C ALA A 274 -7.27 26.20 -2.69
N SER A 275 -8.32 25.41 -2.98
CA SER A 275 -8.76 24.34 -2.10
C SER A 275 -7.73 23.21 -1.96
N THR A 276 -7.13 22.77 -3.07
CA THR A 276 -6.12 21.72 -3.07
C THR A 276 -4.81 22.20 -2.45
N GLY A 277 -4.47 23.49 -2.62
CA GLY A 277 -3.35 24.12 -1.92
C GLY A 277 -3.55 24.19 -0.41
N VAL A 278 -4.76 24.54 0.06
CA VAL A 278 -5.09 24.51 1.50
C VAL A 278 -5.03 23.08 2.05
N ALA A 279 -5.57 22.09 1.33
CA ALA A 279 -5.50 20.69 1.72
C ALA A 279 -4.06 20.17 1.74
N ALA A 280 -3.23 20.55 0.77
CA ALA A 280 -1.81 20.19 0.71
C ALA A 280 -0.99 20.79 1.85
N VAL A 281 -1.28 22.04 2.27
CA VAL A 281 -0.61 22.67 3.42
C VAL A 281 -1.07 22.06 4.74
N ASN A 282 -2.34 21.65 4.84
CA ASN A 282 -2.91 20.96 6.00
C ASN A 282 -2.95 19.43 5.80
N ALA A 283 -1.93 18.89 5.13
CA ALA A 283 -1.88 17.48 4.74
C ALA A 283 -2.07 16.52 5.92
N GLY A 284 -1.47 16.82 7.09
CA GLY A 284 -1.63 16.00 8.31
C GLY A 284 -3.09 15.88 8.74
N PRO A 285 -3.74 16.98 9.19
CA PRO A 285 -5.13 16.92 9.66
C PRO A 285 -6.12 16.39 8.64
N VAL A 286 -5.98 16.78 7.36
CA VAL A 286 -6.90 16.28 6.30
C VAL A 286 -6.69 14.79 6.04
N GLY A 287 -5.45 14.32 6.09
CA GLY A 287 -5.14 12.90 5.97
C GLY A 287 -5.67 12.09 7.15
N GLU A 288 -5.49 12.61 8.36
CA GLU A 288 -5.97 12.01 9.62
C GLU A 288 -7.50 11.90 9.61
N ASP A 289 -8.24 13.00 9.42
CA ASP A 289 -9.72 13.02 9.43
C ASP A 289 -10.33 12.02 8.43
N VAL A 290 -9.79 11.96 7.20
CA VAL A 290 -10.31 11.07 6.15
C VAL A 290 -9.92 9.62 6.42
N SER A 291 -8.74 9.37 6.99
CA SER A 291 -8.29 8.03 7.37
C SER A 291 -9.10 7.50 8.55
N GLU A 292 -9.30 8.31 9.59
CA GLU A 292 -10.13 7.97 10.76
C GLU A 292 -11.54 7.59 10.31
N TYR A 293 -12.21 8.43 9.52
CA TYR A 293 -13.54 8.12 9.00
C TYR A 293 -13.56 6.82 8.18
N TYR A 294 -12.57 6.60 7.32
CA TYR A 294 -12.47 5.38 6.52
C TYR A 294 -12.32 4.14 7.41
N PHE A 295 -11.40 4.17 8.38
CA PHE A 295 -11.11 3.05 9.26
C PHE A 295 -12.23 2.74 10.25
N GLU A 296 -12.80 3.76 10.90
CA GLU A 296 -13.97 3.60 11.76
C GLU A 296 -15.07 2.88 11.00
N ARG A 297 -15.35 3.36 9.78
CA ARG A 297 -16.38 2.77 8.95
C ARG A 297 -16.06 1.36 8.52
N GLU A 298 -14.83 1.09 8.08
CA GLU A 298 -14.36 -0.24 7.70
C GLU A 298 -14.50 -1.23 8.86
N PHE A 299 -14.09 -0.85 10.07
CA PHE A 299 -14.11 -1.72 11.24
C PHE A 299 -15.55 -1.99 11.70
N GLU A 300 -16.44 -1.00 11.65
CA GLU A 300 -17.88 -1.20 11.84
C GLU A 300 -18.47 -2.20 10.84
N LEU A 301 -17.92 -2.30 9.62
CA LEU A 301 -18.45 -3.21 8.59
C LEU A 301 -18.34 -4.69 8.98
N GLU A 302 -17.44 -5.04 9.90
CA GLU A 302 -17.20 -6.39 10.38
C GLU A 302 -18.32 -6.93 11.29
N TYR A 303 -19.12 -6.04 11.88
CA TYR A 303 -20.19 -6.40 12.80
C TYR A 303 -21.57 -6.35 12.14
N ALA A 304 -22.58 -6.87 12.83
CA ALA A 304 -23.97 -6.65 12.41
C ALA A 304 -24.27 -5.14 12.29
N PRO A 305 -25.07 -4.70 11.31
CA PRO A 305 -25.31 -3.27 11.09
C PRO A 305 -25.80 -2.56 12.36
N GLY A 306 -25.03 -1.54 12.79
CA GLY A 306 -25.33 -0.76 13.98
C GLY A 306 -25.15 -1.50 15.30
N ALA A 307 -24.45 -2.64 15.32
CA ALA A 307 -24.14 -3.36 16.57
C ALA A 307 -22.96 -2.75 17.33
N MET A 308 -21.95 -2.27 16.59
CA MET A 308 -20.74 -1.64 17.13
C MET A 308 -20.57 -0.24 16.58
N ASP A 309 -20.11 0.65 17.46
CA ASP A 309 -19.57 1.98 17.14
C ASP A 309 -18.06 1.94 17.34
N VAL A 310 -17.31 2.53 16.42
CA VAL A 310 -15.84 2.47 16.43
C VAL A 310 -15.29 3.89 16.46
N ALA A 311 -14.34 4.14 17.35
CA ALA A 311 -13.62 5.40 17.42
C ALA A 311 -12.11 5.16 17.36
N VAL A 312 -11.43 5.69 16.34
CA VAL A 312 -9.97 5.61 16.25
C VAL A 312 -9.35 6.51 17.32
N THR A 313 -8.41 5.98 18.10
CA THR A 313 -7.78 6.70 19.21
C THR A 313 -6.37 7.16 18.92
N ASP A 314 -5.62 6.39 18.11
CA ASP A 314 -4.27 6.75 17.67
C ASP A 314 -3.95 5.99 16.36
N THR A 315 -3.14 6.58 15.50
CA THR A 315 -2.65 5.95 14.28
C THR A 315 -1.22 6.38 14.00
N TRP A 316 -0.38 5.41 13.66
CA TRP A 316 0.99 5.67 13.23
C TRP A 316 1.45 4.63 12.23
N THR A 317 2.57 4.89 11.57
CA THR A 317 3.13 3.98 10.57
C THR A 317 4.59 3.72 10.90
N THR A 318 5.01 2.47 10.73
CA THR A 318 6.43 2.12 10.66
C THR A 318 6.84 1.94 9.20
N ARG A 319 8.08 1.53 8.97
CA ARG A 319 8.52 1.10 7.64
C ARG A 319 7.70 -0.06 7.06
N TYR A 320 7.15 -0.94 7.90
CA TYR A 320 6.57 -2.20 7.45
C TYR A 320 5.04 -2.23 7.47
N GLN A 321 4.42 -1.43 8.33
CA GLN A 321 2.99 -1.55 8.60
C GLN A 321 2.41 -0.26 9.17
N ARG A 322 1.09 -0.11 9.03
CA ARG A 322 0.31 0.86 9.78
C ARG A 322 -0.22 0.25 11.06
N VAL A 323 -0.14 0.99 12.15
CA VAL A 323 -0.72 0.63 13.43
C VAL A 323 -1.88 1.54 13.73
N THR A 324 -3.04 0.95 14.01
CA THR A 324 -4.25 1.70 14.35
C THR A 324 -4.80 1.16 15.66
N GLU A 325 -4.90 2.06 16.64
CA GLU A 325 -5.58 1.79 17.90
C GLU A 325 -6.95 2.42 17.90
N TYR A 326 -7.94 1.67 18.37
CA TYR A 326 -9.32 2.10 18.34
C TYR A 326 -10.10 1.52 19.52
N ASN A 327 -11.15 2.23 19.91
CA ASN A 327 -12.17 1.71 20.80
C ASN A 327 -13.32 1.15 19.99
N ARG A 328 -13.82 -0.02 20.36
CA ARG A 328 -15.11 -0.53 19.89
C ARG A 328 -16.12 -0.51 21.03
N THR A 329 -17.28 0.08 20.77
CA THR A 329 -18.35 0.27 21.76
C THR A 329 -19.60 -0.47 21.30
N TRP A 330 -20.12 -1.33 22.16
CA TRP A 330 -21.40 -1.99 21.90
C TRP A 330 -22.54 -0.99 22.04
N THR A 331 -23.38 -0.91 21.02
CA THR A 331 -24.48 0.06 20.93
C THR A 331 -25.72 -0.36 21.74
N GLY A 332 -25.76 -1.58 22.25
CA GLY A 332 -26.96 -2.19 22.83
C GLY A 332 -27.84 -2.94 21.81
N SER A 333 -27.44 -3.00 20.55
CA SER A 333 -28.17 -3.71 19.49
C SER A 333 -27.63 -5.14 19.29
N GLY A 334 -28.51 -6.14 19.41
CA GLY A 334 -28.16 -7.57 19.29
C GLY A 334 -27.39 -8.11 20.50
N ASP A 335 -26.92 -9.36 20.44
CA ASP A 335 -26.07 -9.94 21.47
C ASP A 335 -24.62 -9.42 21.34
N ASN A 336 -23.90 -9.27 22.46
CA ASN A 336 -22.47 -8.93 22.47
C ASN A 336 -21.61 -10.11 22.94
N PRO A 337 -21.25 -11.06 22.05
CA PRO A 337 -20.41 -12.20 22.39
C PRO A 337 -18.92 -11.88 22.38
N TYR A 338 -18.52 -10.61 22.24
CA TYR A 338 -17.15 -10.23 21.94
C TYR A 338 -16.36 -9.78 23.18
N PHE A 339 -17.02 -9.13 24.14
CA PHE A 339 -16.40 -8.59 25.34
C PHE A 339 -17.46 -8.23 26.40
N GLY A 340 -17.12 -8.37 27.69
CA GLY A 340 -18.08 -8.14 28.78
C GLY A 340 -18.31 -6.67 29.16
N ALA A 341 -17.41 -5.78 28.74
CA ALA A 341 -17.55 -4.34 28.96
C ALA A 341 -18.50 -3.69 27.93
N THR A 342 -18.85 -2.41 28.11
CA THR A 342 -19.57 -1.63 27.06
C THR A 342 -18.63 -1.18 25.96
N THR A 343 -17.36 -0.93 26.28
CA THR A 343 -16.32 -0.48 25.36
C THR A 343 -15.03 -1.20 25.70
N GLU A 344 -14.25 -1.54 24.68
CA GLU A 344 -12.87 -2.01 24.85
C GLU A 344 -11.94 -1.39 23.81
N ARG A 345 -10.63 -1.44 24.09
CA ARG A 345 -9.57 -1.02 23.18
C ARG A 345 -9.00 -2.19 22.39
N CYS A 346 -8.69 -1.93 21.13
CA CYS A 346 -8.07 -2.87 20.20
C CYS A 346 -6.94 -2.20 19.41
N LEU A 347 -6.07 -3.03 18.85
CA LEU A 347 -4.98 -2.65 17.95
C LEU A 347 -5.01 -3.51 16.68
N ARG A 348 -4.82 -2.85 15.54
CA ARG A 348 -4.64 -3.44 14.22
C ARG A 348 -3.25 -3.15 13.68
N LEU A 349 -2.71 -4.13 12.95
CA LEU A 349 -1.60 -3.96 12.04
C LEU A 349 -2.18 -4.10 10.62
N ASP A 350 -2.15 -2.99 9.89
CA ASP A 350 -2.86 -2.80 8.62
C ASP A 350 -4.33 -3.22 8.72
N SER A 351 -4.74 -4.26 8.00
CA SER A 351 -6.13 -4.76 8.01
C SER A 351 -6.42 -5.76 9.12
N ALA A 352 -5.40 -6.33 9.75
CA ALA A 352 -5.55 -7.45 10.67
C ALA A 352 -5.58 -7.00 12.13
N VAL A 353 -6.66 -7.35 12.85
CA VAL A 353 -6.74 -7.17 14.31
C VAL A 353 -5.68 -8.07 14.96
N GLN A 354 -4.78 -7.47 15.73
CA GLN A 354 -3.72 -8.20 16.43
C GLN A 354 -4.00 -8.40 17.91
N LEU A 355 -4.69 -7.45 18.54
CA LEU A 355 -4.89 -7.48 19.98
C LEU A 355 -6.15 -6.70 20.37
N CYS A 356 -6.97 -7.25 21.25
CA CYS A 356 -8.02 -6.52 22.00
C CYS A 356 -7.99 -6.90 23.47
N GLU A 357 -8.47 -6.00 24.33
CA GLU A 357 -8.50 -6.21 25.79
C GLU A 357 -9.17 -7.53 26.21
N SER A 358 -10.28 -7.88 25.57
CA SER A 358 -11.09 -9.07 25.89
C SER A 358 -10.37 -10.41 25.72
N TRP A 359 -9.41 -10.51 24.79
CA TRP A 359 -8.83 -11.80 24.42
C TRP A 359 -7.30 -11.84 24.38
N ALA A 360 -6.60 -10.71 24.54
CA ALA A 360 -5.14 -10.63 24.53
C ALA A 360 -4.48 -11.70 25.40
N ASP A 361 -4.91 -11.85 26.65
CA ASP A 361 -4.35 -12.85 27.57
C ASP A 361 -4.57 -14.28 27.08
N SER A 362 -5.80 -14.60 26.67
CA SER A 362 -6.18 -15.95 26.25
C SER A 362 -5.49 -16.38 24.96
N TYR A 363 -5.25 -15.44 24.03
CA TYR A 363 -4.48 -15.68 22.82
C TYR A 363 -3.05 -16.07 23.16
N HIS A 364 -2.34 -15.27 23.96
CA HIS A 364 -0.95 -15.56 24.33
C HIS A 364 -0.82 -16.80 25.24
N GLN A 365 -1.83 -17.09 26.06
CA GLN A 365 -1.92 -18.36 26.81
C GLN A 365 -2.05 -19.56 25.86
N GLY A 366 -2.91 -19.46 24.85
CA GLY A 366 -3.06 -20.48 23.81
C GLY A 366 -1.78 -20.67 22.99
N LEU A 367 -1.13 -19.58 22.59
CA LEU A 367 0.07 -19.62 21.77
C LEU A 367 1.31 -20.10 22.54
N VAL A 368 1.47 -19.72 23.82
CA VAL A 368 2.70 -19.96 24.59
C VAL A 368 2.55 -21.07 25.63
N ASP A 369 1.59 -20.93 26.56
CA ASP A 369 1.49 -21.85 27.71
C ASP A 369 1.12 -23.28 27.28
N VAL A 370 0.24 -23.41 26.28
CA VAL A 370 -0.22 -24.72 25.80
C VAL A 370 0.94 -25.54 25.21
N PRO A 371 1.72 -25.07 24.21
CA PRO A 371 2.86 -25.84 23.72
C PRO A 371 3.94 -26.04 24.79
N LEU A 372 4.22 -25.04 25.63
CA LEU A 372 5.24 -25.18 26.68
C LEU A 372 4.84 -26.13 27.80
N SER A 373 3.56 -26.44 27.96
CA SER A 373 3.14 -27.48 28.90
C SER A 373 3.81 -28.82 28.63
N MET A 374 4.24 -29.08 27.38
CA MET A 374 4.95 -30.28 26.93
C MET A 374 6.43 -30.35 27.34
N PHE A 375 7.00 -29.26 27.84
CA PHE A 375 8.43 -29.10 28.06
C PHE A 375 8.75 -28.68 29.50
N GLU A 376 10.03 -28.74 29.87
CA GLU A 376 10.49 -28.29 31.17
C GLU A 376 10.54 -26.76 31.24
N ASN A 377 10.12 -26.19 32.37
CA ASN A 377 10.28 -24.76 32.67
C ASN A 377 11.72 -24.46 33.08
N SER A 378 12.63 -24.55 32.12
CA SER A 378 14.07 -24.43 32.27
C SER A 378 14.68 -23.72 31.06
N THR A 379 15.83 -23.08 31.27
CA THR A 379 16.62 -22.49 30.19
C THR A 379 17.17 -23.53 29.22
N ASP A 380 17.08 -24.81 29.54
CA ASP A 380 17.41 -25.91 28.61
C ASP A 380 16.40 -26.01 27.47
N THR A 381 15.12 -25.69 27.71
CA THR A 381 14.10 -25.59 26.67
C THR A 381 14.38 -24.38 25.78
N LYS A 382 14.65 -24.64 24.50
CA LYS A 382 14.98 -23.61 23.50
C LYS A 382 13.75 -23.23 22.70
N VAL A 383 13.37 -21.96 22.76
CA VAL A 383 12.22 -21.41 22.05
C VAL A 383 12.66 -20.42 20.97
N LEU A 384 12.09 -20.54 19.78
CA LEU A 384 12.14 -19.50 18.76
C LEU A 384 10.77 -18.81 18.70
N LEU A 385 10.73 -17.51 19.01
CA LEU A 385 9.56 -16.67 18.80
C LEU A 385 9.76 -15.85 17.52
N ILE A 386 8.91 -16.08 16.51
CA ILE A 386 8.87 -15.30 15.27
C ILE A 386 7.67 -14.36 15.33
N GLY A 387 7.89 -13.06 15.17
CA GLY A 387 6.90 -12.02 15.42
C GLY A 387 6.80 -11.66 16.90
N GLY A 388 5.61 -11.31 17.40
CA GLY A 388 5.40 -10.96 18.82
C GLY A 388 6.13 -9.68 19.25
N GLY A 389 6.18 -8.68 18.36
CA GLY A 389 6.82 -7.39 18.60
C GLY A 389 6.17 -6.53 19.70
N ASP A 390 4.96 -6.87 20.12
CA ASP A 390 4.21 -6.30 21.24
C ASP A 390 4.72 -6.76 22.62
N TRP A 391 5.56 -7.80 22.65
CA TRP A 391 6.17 -8.40 23.84
C TRP A 391 5.25 -9.19 24.78
N ALA A 392 3.96 -9.38 24.48
CA ALA A 392 3.04 -10.14 25.33
C ALA A 392 3.34 -11.65 25.28
N ALA A 393 3.69 -12.21 24.12
CA ALA A 393 4.21 -13.58 24.04
C ALA A 393 5.50 -13.75 24.87
N MET A 394 6.39 -12.76 24.86
CA MET A 394 7.63 -12.76 25.66
C MET A 394 7.34 -12.74 27.16
N ASP A 395 6.28 -12.05 27.61
CA ASP A 395 5.84 -12.06 29.01
C ASP A 395 5.41 -13.45 29.49
N ARG A 396 4.74 -14.23 28.62
CA ARG A 396 4.46 -15.63 28.94
C ARG A 396 5.75 -16.44 29.01
N LEU A 397 6.63 -16.30 28.01
CA LEU A 397 7.90 -17.03 27.93
C LEU A 397 8.79 -16.82 29.16
N GLN A 398 8.90 -15.58 29.66
CA GLN A 398 9.71 -15.31 30.86
C GLN A 398 9.20 -16.05 32.10
N ARG A 399 7.87 -16.24 32.25
CA ARG A 399 7.27 -16.98 33.37
C ARG A 399 7.61 -18.48 33.33
N HIS A 400 7.89 -19.01 32.14
CA HIS A 400 8.37 -20.39 31.98
C HIS A 400 9.88 -20.54 32.16
N GLY A 401 10.66 -19.44 32.27
CA GLY A 401 12.09 -19.51 32.53
C GLY A 401 12.92 -20.09 31.38
N VAL A 402 12.40 -20.07 30.14
CA VAL A 402 13.01 -20.71 28.97
C VAL A 402 14.04 -19.84 28.24
N SER A 403 14.88 -20.44 27.40
CA SER A 403 15.82 -19.68 26.57
C SER A 403 15.15 -19.31 25.25
N VAL A 404 15.12 -18.02 24.90
CA VAL A 404 14.36 -17.51 23.75
C VAL A 404 15.27 -16.86 22.71
N ASP A 405 15.17 -17.27 21.45
CA ASP A 405 15.55 -16.43 20.32
C ASP A 405 14.28 -15.73 19.81
N HIS A 406 14.26 -14.40 19.81
CA HIS A 406 13.12 -13.59 19.36
C HIS A 406 13.49 -12.88 18.07
N VAL A 407 12.70 -13.07 17.02
CA VAL A 407 12.95 -12.53 15.68
C VAL A 407 11.71 -11.80 15.20
N ASP A 408 11.85 -10.51 14.96
CA ASP A 408 10.79 -9.67 14.41
C ASP A 408 11.42 -8.69 13.41
N ILE A 409 10.71 -8.39 12.34
CA ILE A 409 11.22 -7.52 11.27
C ILE A 409 11.11 -6.03 11.65
N ASP A 410 10.13 -5.67 12.48
CA ASP A 410 9.74 -4.30 12.76
C ASP A 410 10.29 -3.79 14.10
N GLY A 411 11.58 -3.42 14.07
CA GLY A 411 12.24 -2.85 15.24
C GLY A 411 11.67 -1.50 15.69
N GLU A 412 10.95 -0.77 14.83
CA GLU A 412 10.31 0.48 15.21
C GLU A 412 9.09 0.22 16.07
N PHE A 413 8.22 -0.71 15.63
CA PHE A 413 7.07 -1.19 16.41
C PHE A 413 7.51 -1.72 17.77
N MET A 414 8.52 -2.60 17.79
CA MET A 414 9.06 -3.17 19.03
C MET A 414 9.54 -2.13 20.03
N GLN A 415 10.10 -1.00 19.56
CA GLN A 415 10.58 0.06 20.44
C GLN A 415 9.44 0.88 21.02
N ARG A 416 8.42 1.19 20.21
CA ARG A 416 7.23 1.92 20.66
C ARG A 416 6.42 1.08 21.65
N ALA A 417 6.24 -0.22 21.39
CA ALA A 417 5.51 -1.14 22.24
C ALA A 417 5.99 -1.16 23.70
N LYS A 418 7.28 -0.88 23.96
CA LYS A 418 7.86 -0.86 25.32
C LYS A 418 7.28 0.22 26.24
N THR A 419 6.79 1.30 25.65
CA THR A 419 6.33 2.50 26.35
C THR A 419 4.89 2.88 26.01
N ASP A 420 4.29 2.18 25.05
CA ASP A 420 2.94 2.43 24.62
C ASP A 420 1.94 2.13 25.77
N PRO A 421 1.00 3.04 26.10
CA PRO A 421 0.07 2.86 27.22
C PRO A 421 -0.86 1.66 27.11
N PHE A 422 -1.20 1.22 25.90
CA PHE A 422 -2.05 0.07 25.67
C PHE A 422 -1.22 -1.22 25.72
N LEU A 423 -0.15 -1.30 24.93
CA LEU A 423 0.67 -2.52 24.85
C LEU A 423 1.43 -2.83 26.14
N SER A 424 1.84 -1.81 26.90
CA SER A 424 2.64 -2.01 28.11
C SER A 424 1.93 -2.79 29.22
N GLN A 425 0.61 -2.89 29.14
CA GLN A 425 -0.23 -3.65 30.07
C GLN A 425 -0.03 -5.16 29.95
N TYR A 426 0.38 -5.65 28.77
CA TYR A 426 0.43 -7.09 28.47
C TYR A 426 1.83 -7.69 28.59
N HIS A 427 2.87 -6.86 28.65
CA HIS A 427 4.23 -7.36 28.56
C HIS A 427 5.05 -7.32 29.86
N ASP A 428 4.61 -6.62 30.90
CA ASP A 428 5.31 -6.50 32.21
C ASP A 428 6.86 -6.30 32.13
N GLY A 429 7.34 -5.54 31.14
CA GLY A 429 8.77 -5.31 30.96
C GLY A 429 9.56 -6.52 30.40
N ALA A 430 8.91 -7.52 29.82
CA ALA A 430 9.50 -8.75 29.30
C ALA A 430 10.57 -8.54 28.21
N TYR A 431 10.59 -7.36 27.58
CA TYR A 431 11.71 -6.92 26.74
C TYR A 431 13.05 -6.80 27.50
N ARG A 432 13.07 -6.89 28.83
CA ARG A 432 14.28 -6.98 29.67
C ARG A 432 14.66 -8.40 30.08
N TYR A 433 13.86 -9.41 29.71
CA TYR A 433 14.12 -10.80 30.10
C TYR A 433 15.54 -11.23 29.70
N GLU A 434 16.30 -11.80 30.65
CA GLU A 434 17.73 -12.02 30.53
C GLU A 434 18.10 -13.20 29.62
N ASN A 435 17.22 -14.21 29.55
CA ASN A 435 17.47 -15.41 28.74
C ASN A 435 16.92 -15.31 27.30
N LYS A 436 16.64 -14.09 26.82
CA LYS A 436 16.26 -13.85 25.42
C LYS A 436 17.39 -13.25 24.61
N THR A 437 17.42 -13.55 23.32
CA THR A 437 18.20 -12.83 22.31
C THR A 437 17.25 -12.31 21.23
N THR A 438 17.03 -10.99 21.20
CA THR A 438 16.20 -10.34 20.19
C THR A 438 17.02 -9.96 18.95
N ARG A 439 16.48 -10.24 17.75
CA ARG A 439 17.06 -9.86 16.46
C ARG A 439 16.00 -9.13 15.63
N VAL A 440 16.30 -7.89 15.26
CA VAL A 440 15.47 -7.10 14.35
C VAL A 440 15.86 -7.44 12.92
N GLN A 441 15.18 -8.41 12.32
CA GLN A 441 15.45 -8.90 10.97
C GLN A 441 14.31 -9.76 10.44
N ASP A 442 14.32 -10.00 9.13
CA ASP A 442 13.39 -10.91 8.47
C ASP A 442 13.55 -12.36 8.96
N ALA A 443 12.42 -13.05 9.16
CA ALA A 443 12.39 -14.40 9.70
C ALA A 443 12.96 -15.46 8.74
N VAL A 444 12.71 -15.32 7.43
CA VAL A 444 13.28 -16.21 6.40
C VAL A 444 14.79 -16.04 6.38
N GLN A 445 15.27 -14.79 6.39
CA GLN A 445 16.69 -14.49 6.44
C GLN A 445 17.36 -15.07 7.69
N TYR A 446 16.71 -15.00 8.85
CA TYR A 446 17.23 -15.60 10.08
C TYR A 446 17.42 -17.11 9.97
N LEU A 447 16.38 -17.81 9.47
CA LEU A 447 16.41 -19.27 9.31
C LEU A 447 17.49 -19.70 8.31
N GLU A 448 17.72 -18.93 7.24
CA GLU A 448 18.80 -19.21 6.28
C GLU A 448 20.21 -19.09 6.89
N GLN A 449 20.39 -18.22 7.89
CA GLN A 449 21.70 -17.91 8.47
C GLN A 449 22.01 -18.69 9.75
N SER A 450 20.99 -19.24 10.40
CA SER A 450 21.12 -19.95 11.67
C SER A 450 21.26 -21.46 11.44
N GLU A 451 21.99 -22.15 12.32
CA GLU A 451 21.99 -23.62 12.40
C GLU A 451 21.32 -24.12 13.69
N ARG A 452 20.77 -23.21 14.50
CA ARG A 452 20.18 -23.54 15.80
C ARG A 452 18.91 -24.38 15.65
N ARG A 453 18.66 -25.27 16.61
CA ARG A 453 17.42 -26.05 16.70
C ARG A 453 16.65 -25.69 17.97
N TYR A 454 15.33 -25.81 17.90
CA TYR A 454 14.40 -25.40 18.94
C TYR A 454 13.43 -26.51 19.30
N ASP A 455 13.10 -26.57 20.58
CA ASP A 455 12.07 -27.45 21.13
C ASP A 455 10.68 -26.90 20.83
N VAL A 456 10.54 -25.58 20.88
CA VAL A 456 9.29 -24.91 20.51
C VAL A 456 9.58 -23.77 19.54
N ILE A 457 8.88 -23.75 18.42
CA ILE A 457 8.84 -22.58 17.54
C ILE A 457 7.43 -21.98 17.62
N LEU A 458 7.34 -20.73 18.01
CA LEU A 458 6.10 -19.98 18.13
C LEU A 458 6.00 -18.99 16.96
N LEU A 459 4.95 -19.13 16.15
CA LEU A 459 4.64 -18.21 15.06
C LEU A 459 3.57 -17.23 15.54
N ASP A 460 4.02 -16.07 16.01
CA ASP A 460 3.20 -14.94 16.41
C ASP A 460 3.21 -13.86 15.33
N ILE A 461 2.79 -14.29 14.14
CA ILE A 461 2.80 -13.48 12.92
C ILE A 461 1.36 -13.18 12.49
N PRO A 462 1.10 -12.05 11.81
CA PRO A 462 -0.22 -11.75 11.28
C PRO A 462 -0.75 -12.86 10.36
N GLY A 463 -2.07 -13.01 10.33
CA GLY A 463 -2.76 -13.75 9.28
C GLY A 463 -2.41 -13.16 7.90
N ALA A 464 -2.18 -14.00 6.89
CA ALA A 464 -1.96 -13.56 5.52
C ALA A 464 -3.21 -12.83 4.99
N THR A 465 -3.11 -11.51 4.98
CA THR A 465 -4.10 -10.57 4.45
C THR A 465 -3.59 -9.79 3.24
N ASP A 466 -2.27 -9.78 3.01
CA ASP A 466 -1.61 -9.12 1.88
C ASP A 466 -0.47 -9.96 1.27
N ASP A 467 0.04 -9.46 0.14
CA ASP A 467 1.04 -10.12 -0.68
C ASP A 467 2.40 -10.28 0.04
N ASP A 468 2.71 -9.39 0.97
CA ASP A 468 3.99 -9.36 1.69
C ASP A 468 4.07 -10.48 2.73
N LEU A 469 2.93 -10.97 3.20
CA LEU A 469 2.84 -12.11 4.13
C LEU A 469 2.89 -13.47 3.42
N LEU A 470 2.64 -13.55 2.11
CA LEU A 470 2.60 -14.81 1.35
C LEU A 470 3.86 -15.70 1.52
N PRO A 471 5.09 -15.15 1.57
CA PRO A 471 6.29 -15.94 1.83
C PRO A 471 6.28 -16.68 3.18
N LEU A 472 5.67 -16.09 4.23
CA LEU A 472 5.56 -16.71 5.56
C LEU A 472 4.51 -17.84 5.61
N TYR A 473 3.69 -17.97 4.56
CA TYR A 473 2.69 -19.04 4.42
C TYR A 473 3.06 -20.03 3.31
N SER A 474 4.36 -20.20 3.02
CA SER A 474 4.88 -20.99 1.90
C SER A 474 5.46 -22.35 2.31
N VAL A 475 5.55 -23.28 1.34
CA VAL A 475 6.22 -24.58 1.56
C VAL A 475 7.67 -24.37 1.97
N GLU A 476 8.33 -23.38 1.37
CA GLU A 476 9.73 -23.04 1.62
C GLU A 476 9.95 -22.62 3.08
N PHE A 477 9.14 -21.70 3.61
CA PHE A 477 9.23 -21.24 5.00
C PHE A 477 8.98 -22.37 6.00
N TYR A 478 7.87 -23.12 5.86
CA TYR A 478 7.58 -24.24 6.77
C TYR A 478 8.61 -25.39 6.65
N SER A 479 9.25 -25.55 5.48
CA SER A 479 10.33 -26.51 5.31
C SER A 479 11.59 -26.10 6.05
N GLN A 480 11.89 -24.79 6.12
CA GLN A 480 12.96 -24.26 6.96
C GLN A 480 12.61 -24.46 8.43
N LEU A 481 11.43 -24.05 8.89
CA LEU A 481 10.99 -24.25 10.28
C LEU A 481 11.17 -25.71 10.73
N ARG A 482 10.77 -26.67 9.89
CA ARG A 482 10.96 -28.11 10.15
C ARG A 482 12.43 -28.50 10.35
N GLN A 483 13.36 -27.91 9.60
CA GLN A 483 14.79 -28.18 9.73
C GLN A 483 15.37 -27.66 11.04
N HIS A 484 14.76 -26.60 11.60
CA HIS A 484 15.12 -25.99 12.87
C HIS A 484 14.43 -26.62 14.09
N LEU A 485 13.64 -27.69 13.93
CA LEU A 485 13.12 -28.43 15.09
C LEU A 485 14.17 -29.39 15.67
N THR A 486 14.13 -29.56 16.99
CA THR A 486 14.72 -30.72 17.67
C THR A 486 13.89 -31.98 17.37
N ALA A 487 14.37 -33.15 17.82
CA ALA A 487 13.71 -34.43 17.52
C ALA A 487 12.26 -34.48 18.02
N ASP A 488 11.99 -33.89 19.19
CA ASP A 488 10.68 -33.84 19.85
C ASP A 488 9.99 -32.47 19.71
N GLY A 489 10.63 -31.54 19.00
CA GLY A 489 10.14 -30.18 18.89
C GLY A 489 8.82 -30.05 18.13
N VAL A 490 8.13 -28.94 18.41
CA VAL A 490 6.82 -28.57 17.84
C VAL A 490 6.80 -27.13 17.35
N ILE A 491 5.98 -26.86 16.34
CA ILE A 491 5.65 -25.49 15.90
C ILE A 491 4.23 -25.17 16.37
N ALA A 492 4.03 -24.07 17.07
CA ALA A 492 2.70 -23.56 17.42
C ALA A 492 2.38 -22.33 16.58
N THR A 493 1.15 -22.28 16.06
CA THR A 493 0.71 -21.20 15.18
C THR A 493 -0.81 -21.08 15.19
N TRP A 494 -1.30 -19.85 15.01
CA TRP A 494 -2.72 -19.58 14.81
C TRP A 494 -3.22 -20.18 13.49
N THR A 495 -4.50 -20.59 13.42
CA THR A 495 -5.03 -21.30 12.24
C THR A 495 -6.41 -20.87 11.75
N TYR A 496 -6.52 -20.71 10.43
CA TYR A 496 -7.75 -20.36 9.70
C TYR A 496 -8.92 -21.31 9.92
N SER A 497 -10.05 -20.80 10.39
CA SER A 497 -11.30 -21.55 10.55
C SER A 497 -11.80 -22.19 9.25
N ARG A 498 -12.36 -23.41 9.35
CA ARG A 498 -12.96 -24.09 8.20
C ARG A 498 -14.26 -23.45 7.71
N TYR A 499 -14.90 -22.64 8.56
CA TYR A 499 -16.21 -22.05 8.29
C TYR A 499 -16.07 -20.69 7.64
N SER A 500 -15.15 -19.86 8.14
CA SER A 500 -14.91 -18.51 7.62
C SER A 500 -13.89 -18.50 6.48
N TYR A 501 -12.89 -19.39 6.53
CA TYR A 501 -11.72 -19.35 5.65
C TYR A 501 -11.42 -20.73 5.03
N ALA A 502 -12.44 -21.38 4.47
CA ALA A 502 -12.36 -22.77 4.01
C ALA A 502 -11.21 -23.01 2.99
N GLN A 503 -11.11 -22.18 1.95
CA GLN A 503 -10.07 -22.32 0.92
C GLN A 503 -8.68 -21.98 1.46
N HIS A 504 -8.56 -20.92 2.27
CA HIS A 504 -7.30 -20.55 2.93
C HIS A 504 -6.79 -21.70 3.80
N ARG A 505 -7.65 -22.23 4.68
CA ARG A 505 -7.32 -23.41 5.51
C ARG A 505 -6.88 -24.60 4.67
N THR A 506 -7.51 -24.82 3.52
CA THR A 506 -7.19 -25.92 2.60
C THR A 506 -5.79 -25.74 2.01
N ALA A 507 -5.48 -24.54 1.50
CA ALA A 507 -4.16 -24.19 0.99
C ALA A 507 -3.10 -24.34 2.10
N TYR A 508 -3.38 -23.81 3.29
CA TYR A 508 -2.51 -23.87 4.46
C TYR A 508 -2.12 -25.30 4.84
N TYR A 509 -3.10 -26.20 5.04
CA TYR A 509 -2.79 -27.58 5.43
C TYR A 509 -2.04 -28.34 4.32
N ASN A 510 -2.36 -28.08 3.04
CA ASN A 510 -1.62 -28.64 1.93
C ASN A 510 -0.16 -28.14 1.91
N THR A 511 0.07 -26.87 2.24
CA THR A 511 1.41 -26.27 2.39
C THR A 511 2.21 -26.94 3.51
N VAL A 512 1.70 -26.95 4.74
CA VAL A 512 2.44 -27.48 5.89
C VAL A 512 2.66 -29.00 5.76
N HIS A 513 1.69 -29.73 5.19
CA HIS A 513 1.87 -31.15 4.87
C HIS A 513 3.00 -31.33 3.85
N LYS A 514 3.02 -30.54 2.76
CA LYS A 514 4.04 -30.62 1.71
C LYS A 514 5.43 -30.25 2.24
N ALA A 515 5.51 -29.37 3.24
CA ALA A 515 6.74 -29.02 3.95
C ALA A 515 7.28 -30.15 4.86
N GLY A 516 6.51 -31.23 5.05
CA GLY A 516 6.88 -32.40 5.83
C GLY A 516 6.43 -32.35 7.29
N LEU A 517 5.54 -31.43 7.66
CA LEU A 517 4.87 -31.40 8.96
C LEU A 517 3.62 -32.27 8.87
N THR A 518 3.79 -33.58 8.99
CA THR A 518 2.73 -34.58 8.70
C THR A 518 1.84 -34.93 9.87
N SER A 519 2.11 -34.37 11.05
CA SER A 519 1.30 -34.53 12.26
C SER A 519 0.87 -33.16 12.79
N ALA A 520 -0.41 -33.04 13.16
CA ALA A 520 -1.02 -31.81 13.65
C ALA A 520 -1.91 -32.07 14.87
N ALA A 521 -1.88 -31.17 15.86
CA ALA A 521 -2.79 -31.19 17.00
C ALA A 521 -3.51 -29.83 17.10
N PRO A 522 -4.72 -29.70 16.54
CA PRO A 522 -5.51 -28.47 16.62
C PRO A 522 -6.15 -28.31 18.00
N TYR A 523 -6.13 -27.10 18.55
CA TYR A 523 -6.73 -26.78 19.85
C TYR A 523 -7.26 -25.35 19.89
N PHE A 524 -8.07 -25.05 20.89
CA PHE A 524 -8.58 -23.69 21.15
C PHE A 524 -7.96 -23.14 22.42
N ALA A 525 -7.74 -21.82 22.45
CA ALA A 525 -7.69 -21.06 23.69
C ALA A 525 -9.10 -20.93 24.28
N TRP A 526 -9.18 -20.82 25.60
CA TRP A 526 -10.42 -20.79 26.35
C TRP A 526 -10.43 -19.63 27.34
N ALA A 527 -11.48 -18.83 27.33
CA ALA A 527 -11.72 -17.77 28.30
C ALA A 527 -13.22 -17.51 28.39
N ASP A 528 -13.62 -16.80 29.45
CA ASP A 528 -14.93 -16.18 29.63
C ASP A 528 -14.79 -14.74 29.09
N ILE A 529 -14.97 -14.54 27.78
CA ILE A 529 -14.60 -13.27 27.12
C ILE A 529 -15.67 -12.19 27.29
N ASP A 530 -16.93 -12.59 27.41
CA ASP A 530 -18.07 -11.71 27.63
C ASP A 530 -18.47 -11.60 29.10
N ALA A 531 -17.72 -12.25 30.00
CA ALA A 531 -17.90 -12.20 31.45
C ALA A 531 -19.30 -12.65 31.90
N ASP A 532 -19.91 -13.58 31.16
CA ASP A 532 -21.22 -14.14 31.46
C ASP A 532 -21.16 -15.34 32.44
N GLY A 533 -19.94 -15.79 32.76
CA GLY A 533 -19.65 -16.90 33.67
C GLY A 533 -19.48 -18.25 32.98
N GLU A 534 -19.67 -18.34 31.67
CA GLU A 534 -19.39 -19.51 30.85
C GLU A 534 -17.95 -19.46 30.30
N THR A 535 -17.56 -20.46 29.52
CA THR A 535 -16.22 -20.48 28.91
C THR A 535 -16.32 -20.80 27.44
N GLU A 536 -15.89 -19.87 26.62
CA GLU A 536 -15.98 -19.90 25.18
C GLU A 536 -14.66 -20.32 24.54
N ARG A 537 -14.76 -20.74 23.28
CA ARG A 537 -13.60 -20.86 22.40
C ARG A 537 -13.23 -19.47 21.94
N VAL A 538 -12.00 -19.06 22.24
CA VAL A 538 -11.46 -17.78 21.79
C VAL A 538 -10.79 -18.00 20.43
N GLU A 539 -9.48 -18.23 20.43
CA GLU A 539 -8.68 -18.39 19.22
C GLU A 539 -8.25 -19.83 19.00
N ARG A 540 -8.04 -20.19 17.72
CA ARG A 540 -7.70 -21.57 17.35
C ARG A 540 -6.27 -21.68 16.86
N PHE A 541 -5.52 -22.55 17.51
CA PHE A 541 -4.14 -22.85 17.21
C PHE A 541 -3.98 -24.27 16.67
N THR A 542 -2.80 -24.56 16.15
CA THR A 542 -2.39 -25.93 15.82
C THR A 542 -0.93 -26.11 16.17
N LEU A 543 -0.63 -27.21 16.86
CA LEU A 543 0.74 -27.70 16.94
C LEU A 543 1.04 -28.52 15.68
N LEU A 544 2.20 -28.30 15.09
CA LEU A 544 2.69 -28.99 13.91
C LEU A 544 4.00 -29.70 14.22
N ALA A 545 4.15 -30.92 13.74
CA ALA A 545 5.35 -31.72 13.88
C ALA A 545 5.56 -32.67 12.68
N PRO A 546 6.80 -33.13 12.43
CA PRO A 546 7.06 -34.15 11.41
C PRO A 546 6.38 -35.48 11.71
N ALA A 547 6.17 -35.80 12.99
CA ALA A 547 5.56 -37.03 13.50
C ALA A 547 4.75 -36.73 14.77
N PRO A 548 3.84 -37.64 15.19
CA PRO A 548 3.08 -37.48 16.44
C PRO A 548 3.98 -37.26 17.66
N ARG A 549 3.48 -36.47 18.62
CA ARG A 549 4.13 -36.24 19.93
C ARG A 549 3.26 -36.77 21.06
N ASP A 550 3.78 -36.69 22.27
CA ASP A 550 3.01 -36.94 23.48
C ASP A 550 1.82 -35.98 23.58
N SER A 551 0.80 -36.41 24.32
CA SER A 551 -0.41 -35.61 24.56
C SER A 551 -0.07 -34.30 25.28
N LEU A 552 -0.90 -33.27 25.08
CA LEU A 552 -0.86 -32.02 25.84
C LEU A 552 -1.17 -32.25 27.33
N ALA A 553 -0.18 -32.73 28.10
CA ALA A 553 -0.15 -32.76 29.57
C ALA A 553 1.14 -33.40 30.13
N PRO A 554 2.23 -32.65 30.27
CA PRO A 554 3.15 -32.92 31.39
C PRO A 554 3.26 -31.78 32.43
N HIS A 555 3.97 -32.07 33.52
CA HIS A 555 3.77 -31.65 34.92
C HIS A 555 3.87 -30.15 35.29
N ASN A 556 4.00 -29.24 34.32
CA ASN A 556 4.36 -27.83 34.54
C ASN A 556 3.24 -26.84 34.15
N GLY A 557 2.04 -27.06 34.68
CA GLY A 557 0.88 -26.23 34.36
C GLY A 557 0.93 -24.82 34.98
N THR A 558 0.84 -23.79 34.14
CA THR A 558 0.47 -22.43 34.57
C THR A 558 -0.94 -22.42 35.19
N ALA A 559 -1.34 -21.32 35.84
CA ALA A 559 -2.70 -21.17 36.36
C ALA A 559 -3.78 -21.41 35.27
N TYR A 560 -3.51 -20.97 34.04
CA TYR A 560 -4.35 -21.20 32.88
C TYR A 560 -4.42 -22.69 32.51
N MET A 561 -3.27 -23.35 32.38
CA MET A 561 -3.22 -24.78 32.06
C MET A 561 -3.89 -25.63 33.13
N ASN A 562 -3.76 -25.28 34.41
CA ASN A 562 -4.43 -25.98 35.51
C ASN A 562 -5.95 -25.80 35.45
N ARG A 563 -6.45 -24.61 35.07
CA ARG A 563 -7.88 -24.34 34.91
C ARG A 563 -8.49 -25.15 33.76
N TYR A 564 -7.80 -25.25 32.63
CA TYR A 564 -8.34 -25.85 31.40
C TYR A 564 -7.75 -27.22 31.04
N GLN A 565 -7.00 -27.85 31.95
CA GLN A 565 -6.28 -29.11 31.69
C GLN A 565 -7.18 -30.21 31.09
N HIS A 566 -8.41 -30.35 31.59
CA HIS A 566 -9.37 -31.34 31.12
C HIS A 566 -9.72 -31.17 29.62
N ARG A 567 -9.63 -29.95 29.07
CA ARG A 567 -9.87 -29.70 27.65
C ARG A 567 -8.66 -30.12 26.81
N TYR A 568 -7.45 -29.89 27.30
CA TYR A 568 -6.22 -30.20 26.57
C TYR A 568 -5.84 -31.69 26.59
N GLN A 569 -6.21 -32.42 27.64
CA GLN A 569 -6.01 -33.88 27.70
C GLN A 569 -6.73 -34.65 26.58
N THR A 570 -7.75 -34.04 25.96
CA THR A 570 -8.51 -34.61 24.85
C THR A 570 -7.97 -34.24 23.47
N VAL A 571 -6.92 -33.42 23.41
CA VAL A 571 -6.31 -33.02 22.14
C VAL A 571 -5.43 -34.15 21.64
N GLU A 572 -5.76 -34.63 20.46
CA GLU A 572 -5.06 -35.72 19.78
C GLU A 572 -4.20 -35.18 18.63
N TRP A 573 -3.04 -35.80 18.44
CA TRP A 573 -2.27 -35.65 17.22
C TRP A 573 -2.94 -36.45 16.10
N VAL A 574 -3.25 -35.78 15.01
CA VAL A 574 -3.85 -36.35 13.81
C VAL A 574 -2.94 -36.14 12.61
N ASP A 575 -3.11 -36.95 11.57
CA ASP A 575 -2.43 -36.72 10.29
C ASP A 575 -2.80 -35.33 9.75
N THR A 576 -1.78 -34.55 9.35
CA THR A 576 -1.98 -33.26 8.72
C THR A 576 -2.82 -33.44 7.44
N PRO A 577 -4.02 -32.83 7.36
CA PRO A 577 -4.95 -33.08 6.26
C PRO A 577 -4.38 -32.76 4.89
N ARG A 578 -4.81 -33.53 3.89
CA ARG A 578 -4.58 -33.25 2.46
C ARG A 578 -5.89 -33.11 1.73
N TYR A 579 -5.99 -32.06 0.94
CA TYR A 579 -7.20 -31.76 0.19
C TYR A 579 -6.89 -31.72 -1.31
N ALA A 580 -7.71 -32.40 -2.10
CA ALA A 580 -7.64 -32.31 -3.56
C ALA A 580 -8.17 -30.96 -4.05
N GLY A 581 -7.71 -30.50 -5.21
CA GLY A 581 -8.24 -29.30 -5.89
C GLY A 581 -7.66 -27.96 -5.44
N VAL A 582 -6.85 -27.92 -4.37
CA VAL A 582 -6.11 -26.72 -3.95
C VAL A 582 -4.63 -27.07 -3.86
N ARG A 583 -3.76 -26.34 -4.55
CA ARG A 583 -2.32 -26.60 -4.51
C ARG A 583 -1.71 -26.09 -3.18
N PRO A 584 -0.57 -26.64 -2.74
CA PRO A 584 0.26 -25.99 -1.72
C PRO A 584 0.68 -24.58 -2.15
N ASN A 585 0.73 -23.63 -1.21
CA ASN A 585 1.27 -22.29 -1.43
C ASN A 585 2.80 -22.34 -1.45
N SER A 586 3.44 -21.72 -2.43
CA SER A 586 4.90 -21.64 -2.51
C SER A 586 5.32 -20.25 -2.98
N VAL A 587 6.53 -19.82 -2.63
CA VAL A 587 7.05 -18.49 -3.00
C VAL A 587 6.97 -18.25 -4.52
N PHE A 588 7.26 -19.27 -5.32
CA PHE A 588 7.23 -19.18 -6.79
C PHE A 588 5.85 -19.41 -7.40
N HIS A 589 4.90 -19.91 -6.61
CA HIS A 589 3.55 -20.27 -7.05
C HIS A 589 2.52 -19.91 -5.97
N PRO A 590 2.37 -18.61 -5.64
CA PRO A 590 1.52 -18.21 -4.53
C PRO A 590 0.04 -18.46 -4.83
N ASN A 591 -0.72 -18.89 -3.82
CA ASN A 591 -2.17 -19.04 -3.88
C ASN A 591 -2.86 -17.68 -3.71
N TYR A 592 -2.52 -16.74 -4.58
CA TYR A 592 -2.96 -15.36 -4.55
C TYR A 592 -4.48 -15.23 -4.38
N ASP A 593 -5.24 -15.90 -5.27
CA ASP A 593 -6.71 -15.86 -5.31
C ASP A 593 -7.42 -16.50 -4.11
N ILE A 594 -6.67 -17.14 -3.21
CA ILE A 594 -7.19 -17.87 -2.05
C ILE A 594 -6.75 -17.20 -0.75
N LEU A 595 -5.54 -16.65 -0.71
CA LEU A 595 -4.94 -16.10 0.49
C LEU A 595 -5.22 -14.59 0.63
N ILE A 596 -5.28 -13.84 -0.48
CA ILE A 596 -5.37 -12.37 -0.49
C ILE A 596 -6.74 -11.95 -1.04
N LYS A 597 -7.82 -12.30 -0.34
CA LYS A 597 -9.19 -12.19 -0.85
C LYS A 597 -10.09 -11.29 -0.02
#